data_AF-A0ABC9E7L4-F1
#
_entry.id   AF-A0ABC9E7L4-F1
#
_cell.length_a   1.000
_cell.length_b   1.000
_cell.length_c   1.000
_cell.angle_alpha   90.00
_cell.angle_beta   90.00
_cell.angle_gamma   90.00
#
_symmetry.space_group_name_H-M   'P 1'
#
loop_
_entity.id
_entity.type
_entity.pdbx_description
1 polymer ?
#
loop_
_entity_poly.entity_id
_entity_poly.type
_entity_poly.pdbx_seq_one_letter_code
_entity_poly.pdbx_strand_id
1 'polypeptide(L)'
;MPESSNHHHNPMEPAAAAATPNATAPFTASATAEEEASTRRVANRIIRALQHQLRLLHRAGAEFFVLGATGNVYTVTLSASPACTCPDPAAPCKHILFVLLRVLGLSLDEACVWRHTLRPCQVARLVGTPTFPGVLAGARAREKFHQLWAARPSVAGRKDAVAPAPGRPLEGAACPVCLEEMAPPPQQQQAVVLTCRTCRNAVHAECFARWKRSRARRAATCVVCRSRWRQPSREQEKEQYMNLAAYMNDGDGDVMMQSADDGGLCGG
;
A
#
# COMPACT_ATOMS: atom_id res chain seq x y z
N MET A 1 -38.13 30.67 -83.03
CA MET A 1 -37.53 30.37 -81.71
C MET A 1 -38.37 31.09 -80.66
N PRO A 2 -38.68 30.54 -79.48
CA PRO A 2 -38.27 29.25 -78.91
C PRO A 2 -39.44 28.32 -78.54
N GLU A 3 -39.00 27.17 -78.06
CA GLU A 3 -39.63 26.00 -77.45
C GLU A 3 -40.77 26.28 -76.46
N SER A 4 -41.75 25.37 -76.44
CA SER A 4 -42.30 24.75 -75.22
C SER A 4 -43.45 23.81 -75.61
N SER A 5 -43.23 22.50 -75.55
CA SER A 5 -44.29 21.50 -75.60
C SER A 5 -44.18 20.64 -74.35
N ASN A 6 -45.25 20.67 -73.57
CA ASN A 6 -45.38 19.95 -72.32
C ASN A 6 -46.61 19.05 -72.49
N HIS A 7 -46.46 17.72 -72.41
CA HIS A 7 -47.41 16.84 -71.72
C HIS A 7 -47.12 15.33 -71.80
N HIS A 8 -47.16 14.74 -70.60
CA HIS A 8 -47.64 13.41 -70.21
C HIS A 8 -46.94 12.14 -70.75
N HIS A 9 -46.32 11.36 -69.84
CA HIS A 9 -46.93 10.16 -69.22
C HIS A 9 -45.90 9.42 -68.35
N ASN A 10 -46.29 9.11 -67.12
CA ASN A 10 -45.65 8.13 -66.23
C ASN A 10 -45.88 6.70 -66.78
N PRO A 11 -45.04 5.70 -66.46
CA PRO A 11 -45.42 4.83 -65.33
C PRO A 11 -44.28 4.21 -64.51
N MET A 12 -44.73 3.68 -63.37
CA MET A 12 -44.09 2.96 -62.26
C MET A 12 -43.16 1.80 -62.64
N GLU A 13 -42.07 1.61 -61.86
CA GLU A 13 -41.70 0.38 -61.13
C GLU A 13 -40.37 0.59 -60.32
N PRO A 14 -39.93 -0.33 -59.45
CA PRO A 14 -40.39 -0.59 -58.08
C PRO A 14 -39.37 -0.19 -56.99
N ALA A 15 -39.81 -0.29 -55.74
CA ALA A 15 -39.06 0.01 -54.53
C ALA A 15 -37.76 -0.81 -54.38
N ALA A 16 -36.62 -0.12 -54.48
CA ALA A 16 -35.33 -0.62 -54.01
C ALA A 16 -35.23 -0.39 -52.49
N ALA A 17 -35.16 -1.50 -51.74
CA ALA A 17 -34.91 -1.52 -50.31
C ALA A 17 -33.56 -0.87 -50.01
N ALA A 18 -33.58 0.34 -49.43
CA ALA A 18 -32.40 0.96 -48.85
C ALA A 18 -32.11 0.27 -47.51
N ALA A 19 -31.21 -0.72 -47.55
CA ALA A 19 -30.54 -1.24 -46.38
C ALA A 19 -29.78 -0.10 -45.69
N THR A 20 -30.23 0.27 -44.50
CA THR A 20 -29.50 1.14 -43.58
C THR A 20 -28.30 0.37 -43.03
N PRO A 21 -27.06 0.89 -43.11
CA PRO A 21 -25.95 0.27 -42.43
C PRO A 21 -26.12 0.52 -40.93
N ASN A 22 -26.49 -0.54 -40.22
CA ASN A 22 -26.54 -0.58 -38.76
C ASN A 22 -25.10 -0.43 -38.24
N ALA A 23 -24.70 0.80 -37.93
CA ALA A 23 -23.42 1.10 -37.31
C ALA A 23 -23.45 0.70 -35.83
N THR A 24 -23.28 -0.60 -35.57
CA THR A 24 -22.99 -1.10 -34.22
C THR A 24 -21.54 -0.76 -33.89
N ALA A 25 -21.35 0.31 -33.13
CA ALA A 25 -20.04 0.80 -32.72
C ALA A 25 -19.27 -0.21 -31.84
N PRO A 26 -17.92 -0.23 -31.92
CA PRO A 26 -17.06 -1.15 -31.16
C PRO A 26 -16.77 -0.58 -29.77
N PHE A 27 -17.74 -0.61 -28.85
CA PHE A 27 -17.52 -0.13 -27.47
C PHE A 27 -17.03 -1.24 -26.52
N THR A 28 -17.13 -2.51 -26.92
CA THR A 28 -16.84 -3.68 -26.08
C THR A 28 -15.37 -4.14 -26.12
N ALA A 29 -14.63 -3.83 -27.20
CA ALA A 29 -13.24 -4.27 -27.36
C ALA A 29 -12.24 -3.54 -26.44
N SER A 30 -12.47 -2.25 -26.13
CA SER A 30 -11.59 -1.50 -25.22
C SER A 30 -11.82 -1.83 -23.74
N ALA A 31 -13.07 -2.05 -23.33
CA ALA A 31 -13.40 -2.39 -21.94
C ALA A 31 -12.83 -3.76 -21.54
N THR A 32 -12.88 -4.73 -22.45
CA THR A 32 -12.30 -6.08 -22.24
C THR A 32 -10.78 -6.02 -22.13
N ALA A 33 -10.10 -5.22 -22.96
CA ALA A 33 -8.64 -5.06 -22.89
C ALA A 33 -8.15 -4.38 -21.58
N GLU A 34 -8.88 -3.40 -21.06
CA GLU A 34 -8.56 -2.75 -19.78
C GLU A 34 -8.81 -3.66 -18.57
N GLU A 35 -9.90 -4.43 -18.61
CA GLU A 35 -10.23 -5.42 -17.59
C GLU A 35 -9.23 -6.59 -17.60
N GLU A 36 -8.82 -7.07 -18.77
CA GLU A 36 -7.74 -8.05 -18.97
C GLU A 36 -6.38 -7.53 -18.49
N ALA A 37 -6.06 -6.25 -18.73
CA ALA A 37 -4.84 -5.65 -18.22
C ALA A 37 -4.85 -5.51 -16.69
N SER A 38 -6.00 -5.17 -16.11
CA SER A 38 -6.19 -5.07 -14.66
C SER A 38 -6.06 -6.43 -13.98
N THR A 39 -6.76 -7.45 -14.50
CA THR A 39 -6.67 -8.84 -14.01
C THR A 39 -5.24 -9.37 -14.16
N ARG A 40 -4.55 -9.12 -15.28
CA ARG A 40 -3.14 -9.51 -15.45
C ARG A 40 -2.20 -8.84 -14.46
N ARG A 41 -2.46 -7.59 -14.07
CA ARG A 41 -1.69 -6.89 -13.01
C ARG A 41 -1.91 -7.55 -11.65
N VAL A 42 -3.15 -7.90 -11.31
CA VAL A 42 -3.46 -8.59 -10.05
C VAL A 42 -2.86 -10.01 -10.05
N ALA A 43 -2.96 -10.75 -11.15
CA ALA A 43 -2.37 -12.09 -11.30
C ALA A 43 -0.86 -12.10 -11.03
N ASN A 44 -0.11 -11.16 -11.60
CA ASN A 44 1.33 -11.02 -11.33
C ASN A 44 1.63 -10.75 -9.84
N ARG A 45 0.75 -10.03 -9.15
CA ARG A 45 0.90 -9.77 -7.70
C ARG A 45 0.55 -10.99 -6.87
N ILE A 46 -0.43 -11.79 -7.30
CA ILE A 46 -0.77 -13.09 -6.71
C ILE A 46 0.45 -14.01 -6.78
N ILE A 47 1.09 -14.12 -7.96
CA ILE A 47 2.31 -14.92 -8.14
C ILE A 47 3.39 -14.49 -7.13
N ARG A 48 3.63 -13.18 -6.99
CA ARG A 48 4.59 -12.65 -6.01
C ARG A 48 4.20 -12.94 -4.56
N ALA A 49 2.92 -12.90 -4.22
CA ALA A 49 2.43 -13.23 -2.88
C ALA A 49 2.62 -14.71 -2.52
N LEU A 50 2.54 -15.60 -3.51
CA LEU A 50 2.72 -17.04 -3.33
C LEU A 50 4.20 -17.43 -3.33
N GLN A 51 5.01 -16.87 -4.22
CA GLN A 51 6.42 -17.25 -4.40
C GLN A 51 7.38 -16.58 -3.42
N HIS A 52 7.12 -15.34 -3.01
CA HIS A 52 8.04 -14.65 -2.10
C HIS A 52 7.94 -15.24 -0.68
N GLN A 53 9.06 -15.23 0.03
CA GLN A 53 9.15 -15.63 1.44
C GLN A 53 8.51 -14.56 2.35
N LEU A 54 7.18 -14.55 2.36
CA LEU A 54 6.38 -13.73 3.25
C LEU A 54 5.91 -14.59 4.42
N ARG A 55 5.97 -14.05 5.64
CA ARG A 55 5.59 -14.76 6.87
C ARG A 55 4.75 -13.86 7.76
N LEU A 56 3.80 -14.43 8.52
CA LEU A 56 2.98 -13.70 9.47
C LEU A 56 3.63 -13.71 10.86
N LEU A 57 3.80 -12.54 11.47
CA LEU A 57 4.37 -12.41 12.82
C LEU A 57 3.29 -12.48 13.90
N HIS A 58 2.26 -11.65 13.74
CA HIS A 58 1.23 -11.44 14.74
C HIS A 58 -0.10 -11.06 14.07
N ARG A 59 -1.19 -11.36 14.77
CA ARG A 59 -2.55 -11.02 14.37
C ARG A 59 -3.27 -10.36 15.54
N ALA A 60 -3.77 -9.15 15.33
CA ALA A 60 -4.56 -8.39 16.31
C ALA A 60 -5.90 -8.00 15.68
N GLY A 61 -6.89 -8.92 15.74
CA GLY A 61 -8.21 -8.70 15.15
C GLY A 61 -8.14 -8.51 13.62
N ALA A 62 -8.32 -7.27 13.17
CA ALA A 62 -8.28 -6.88 11.76
C ALA A 62 -6.87 -6.48 11.26
N GLU A 63 -5.89 -6.37 12.16
CA GLU A 63 -4.51 -6.04 11.81
C GLU A 63 -3.62 -7.28 11.74
N PHE A 64 -2.85 -7.36 10.65
CA PHE A 64 -1.95 -8.46 10.35
C PHE A 64 -0.54 -7.90 10.15
N PHE A 65 0.42 -8.42 10.92
CA PHE A 65 1.81 -8.01 10.85
C PHE A 65 2.57 -8.99 9.97
N VAL A 66 2.90 -8.56 8.75
CA VAL A 66 3.52 -9.37 7.71
C VAL A 66 5.00 -9.03 7.61
N LEU A 67 5.83 -10.04 7.70
CA LEU A 67 7.25 -9.97 7.44
C LEU A 67 7.50 -10.12 5.94
N GLY A 68 8.10 -9.11 5.33
CA GLY A 68 8.51 -9.12 3.93
C GLY A 68 9.78 -9.93 3.69
N ALA A 69 10.04 -10.27 2.41
CA ALA A 69 11.25 -11.02 2.01
C ALA A 69 12.58 -10.34 2.36
N THR A 70 12.58 -9.01 2.58
CA THR A 70 13.76 -8.24 3.01
C THR A 70 13.88 -8.12 4.53
N GLY A 71 13.01 -8.78 5.29
CA GLY A 71 12.95 -8.69 6.75
C GLY A 71 12.22 -7.46 7.29
N ASN A 72 11.67 -6.60 6.43
CA ASN A 72 10.87 -5.46 6.89
C ASN A 72 9.47 -5.91 7.31
N VAL A 73 8.96 -5.37 8.41
CA VAL A 73 7.60 -5.61 8.86
C VAL A 73 6.65 -4.60 8.24
N TYR A 74 5.58 -5.10 7.63
CA TYR A 74 4.48 -4.33 7.07
C TYR A 74 3.19 -4.66 7.81
N THR A 75 2.37 -3.66 8.07
CA THR A 75 1.03 -3.86 8.64
C THR A 75 0.01 -3.89 7.51
N VAL A 76 -0.83 -4.92 7.52
CA VAL A 76 -2.01 -5.04 6.66
C VAL A 76 -3.25 -4.92 7.52
N THR A 77 -4.14 -4.00 7.19
CA THR A 77 -5.40 -3.80 7.91
C THR A 77 -6.55 -4.22 7.02
N LEU A 78 -7.30 -5.23 7.44
CA LEU A 78 -8.51 -5.66 6.74
C LEU A 78 -9.66 -4.72 7.08
N SER A 79 -10.15 -4.03 6.06
CA SER A 79 -11.34 -3.18 6.13
C SER A 79 -12.11 -3.30 4.81
N ALA A 80 -13.16 -2.50 4.62
CA ALA A 80 -13.86 -2.46 3.33
C ALA A 80 -12.91 -2.14 2.15
N SER A 81 -11.82 -1.40 2.42
CA SER A 81 -10.69 -1.24 1.50
C SER A 81 -9.42 -1.69 2.23
N PRO A 82 -8.87 -2.89 1.94
CA PRO A 82 -7.70 -3.38 2.64
C PRO A 82 -6.50 -2.47 2.38
N ALA A 83 -5.86 -2.03 3.45
CA ALA A 83 -4.72 -1.12 3.39
C ALA A 83 -3.44 -1.83 3.82
N CYS A 84 -2.31 -1.43 3.25
CA CYS A 84 -0.99 -1.93 3.64
C CYS A 84 0.00 -0.77 3.73
N THR A 85 0.89 -0.83 4.72
CA THR A 85 1.96 0.17 4.90
C THR A 85 3.14 -0.01 3.94
N CYS A 86 3.04 -0.90 2.95
CA CYS A 86 4.13 -1.13 2.01
C CYS A 86 4.28 0.04 1.02
N PRO A 87 5.50 0.27 0.48
CA PRO A 87 5.74 1.34 -0.49
C PRO A 87 5.14 1.09 -1.88
N ASP A 88 4.36 0.02 -2.07
CA ASP A 88 3.69 -0.28 -3.33
C ASP A 88 2.42 0.59 -3.45
N PRO A 89 2.33 1.50 -4.43
CA PRO A 89 1.14 2.34 -4.62
C PRO A 89 -0.05 1.53 -5.16
N ALA A 90 0.16 0.30 -5.63
CA ALA A 90 -0.90 -0.52 -6.16
C ALA A 90 -1.58 -1.37 -5.08
N ALA A 91 -2.86 -1.11 -4.86
CA ALA A 91 -3.76 -2.04 -4.18
C ALA A 91 -4.33 -3.05 -5.20
N PRO A 92 -4.76 -4.25 -4.79
CA PRO A 92 -4.21 -4.96 -3.65
C PRO A 92 -2.71 -5.27 -3.88
N CYS A 93 -1.87 -4.94 -2.91
CA CYS A 93 -0.45 -5.26 -2.98
C CYS A 93 -0.22 -6.75 -2.67
N LYS A 94 0.99 -7.25 -2.92
CA LYS A 94 1.34 -8.64 -2.61
C LYS A 94 1.13 -9.03 -1.13
N HIS A 95 1.25 -8.09 -0.18
CA HIS A 95 1.06 -8.39 1.24
C HIS A 95 -0.42 -8.56 1.59
N ILE A 96 -1.32 -7.78 0.97
CA ILE A 96 -2.77 -7.96 1.12
C ILE A 96 -3.15 -9.33 0.56
N LEU A 97 -2.69 -9.65 -0.65
CA LEU A 97 -2.95 -10.94 -1.29
C LEU A 97 -2.38 -12.12 -0.50
N PHE A 98 -1.20 -11.95 0.12
CA PHE A 98 -0.62 -12.94 1.02
C PHE A 98 -1.52 -13.22 2.22
N VAL A 99 -2.09 -12.18 2.85
CA VAL A 99 -3.03 -12.36 3.96
C VAL A 99 -4.30 -13.08 3.49
N LEU A 100 -4.89 -12.64 2.37
CA LEU A 100 -6.12 -13.24 1.86
C LEU A 100 -5.93 -14.71 1.46
N LEU A 101 -4.86 -15.04 0.73
CA LEU A 101 -4.66 -16.37 0.15
C LEU A 101 -3.98 -17.35 1.11
N ARG A 102 -2.90 -16.93 1.78
CA ARG A 102 -2.09 -17.84 2.61
C ARG A 102 -2.52 -17.80 4.06
N VAL A 103 -2.73 -16.63 4.64
CA VAL A 103 -3.09 -16.50 6.06
C VAL A 103 -4.53 -16.94 6.32
N LEU A 104 -5.47 -16.51 5.47
CA LEU A 104 -6.90 -16.79 5.61
C LEU A 104 -7.40 -17.92 4.70
N GLY A 105 -6.57 -18.42 3.78
CA GLY A 105 -6.89 -19.58 2.94
C GLY A 105 -7.98 -19.35 1.89
N LEU A 106 -8.18 -18.11 1.42
CA LEU A 106 -9.13 -17.88 0.33
C LEU A 106 -8.63 -18.52 -0.97
N SER A 107 -9.58 -19.03 -1.75
CA SER A 107 -9.28 -19.56 -3.09
C SER A 107 -9.06 -18.42 -4.08
N LEU A 108 -8.33 -18.71 -5.16
CA LEU A 108 -8.15 -17.78 -6.27
C LEU A 108 -9.44 -17.51 -7.05
N ASP A 109 -10.50 -18.28 -6.83
CA ASP A 109 -11.79 -18.12 -7.51
C ASP A 109 -12.67 -17.05 -6.83
N GLU A 110 -12.33 -16.68 -5.59
CA GLU A 110 -13.08 -15.67 -4.84
C GLU A 110 -12.93 -14.28 -5.44
N ALA A 111 -14.05 -13.68 -5.82
CA ALA A 111 -14.08 -12.34 -6.42
C ALA A 111 -13.43 -11.25 -5.53
N CYS A 112 -13.37 -11.46 -4.21
CA CYS A 112 -12.75 -10.53 -3.27
C CYS A 112 -11.21 -10.50 -3.33
N VAL A 113 -10.56 -11.52 -3.92
CA VAL A 113 -9.11 -11.53 -4.17
C VAL A 113 -8.76 -10.60 -5.34
N TRP A 114 -9.63 -10.58 -6.34
CA TRP A 114 -9.45 -9.79 -7.57
C TRP A 114 -9.98 -8.36 -7.45
N ARG A 115 -10.90 -8.13 -6.51
CA ARG A 115 -11.48 -6.81 -6.24
C ARG A 115 -10.65 -6.06 -5.19
N HIS A 116 -10.63 -4.74 -5.34
CA HIS A 116 -9.97 -3.84 -4.38
C HIS A 116 -10.81 -3.58 -3.12
N THR A 117 -12.04 -4.09 -3.07
CA THR A 117 -13.02 -3.79 -2.03
C THR A 117 -13.65 -5.05 -1.48
N LEU A 118 -13.83 -5.07 -0.17
CA LEU A 118 -14.47 -6.11 0.60
C LEU A 118 -15.80 -5.59 1.14
N ARG A 119 -16.85 -6.40 1.11
CA ARG A 119 -18.11 -6.03 1.78
C ARG A 119 -17.92 -6.11 3.29
N PRO A 120 -18.59 -5.27 4.10
CA PRO A 120 -18.46 -5.30 5.56
C PRO A 120 -18.72 -6.69 6.19
N CYS A 121 -19.72 -7.42 5.68
CA CYS A 121 -20.00 -8.80 6.11
C CYS A 121 -18.85 -9.78 5.78
N GLN A 122 -18.19 -9.60 4.64
CA GLN A 122 -17.01 -10.38 4.27
C GLN A 122 -15.84 -10.05 5.19
N VAL A 123 -15.60 -8.78 5.50
CA VAL A 123 -14.55 -8.36 6.45
C VAL A 123 -14.76 -9.01 7.81
N ALA A 124 -15.98 -8.94 8.36
CA ALA A 124 -16.30 -9.57 9.64
C ALA A 124 -16.03 -11.08 9.62
N ARG A 125 -16.43 -11.77 8.53
CA ARG A 125 -16.16 -13.20 8.33
C ARG A 125 -14.66 -13.48 8.28
N LEU A 126 -13.90 -12.71 7.52
CA LEU A 126 -12.45 -12.87 7.34
C LEU A 126 -11.67 -12.60 8.63
N VAL A 127 -12.11 -11.66 9.45
CA VAL A 127 -11.56 -11.40 10.78
C VAL A 127 -11.96 -12.53 11.76
N GLY A 128 -13.03 -13.27 11.50
CA GLY A 128 -13.36 -14.47 12.29
C GLY A 128 -12.54 -15.71 11.91
N THR A 129 -12.00 -15.76 10.69
CA THR A 129 -11.32 -16.96 10.16
C THR A 129 -10.03 -17.29 10.93
N PRO A 130 -9.79 -18.57 11.27
CA PRO A 130 -8.53 -18.99 11.87
C PRO A 130 -7.36 -18.82 10.91
N THR A 131 -6.18 -18.53 11.47
CA THR A 131 -4.94 -18.38 10.71
C THR A 131 -4.32 -19.74 10.39
N PHE A 132 -3.87 -19.94 9.14
CA PHE A 132 -3.11 -21.14 8.78
C PHE A 132 -1.72 -21.18 9.46
N PRO A 133 -1.34 -22.28 10.13
CA PRO A 133 -0.12 -22.37 10.93
C PRO A 133 1.17 -22.36 10.09
N GLY A 134 1.15 -22.90 8.86
CA GLY A 134 2.31 -22.95 7.96
C GLY A 134 2.79 -21.60 7.41
N VAL A 135 2.11 -20.51 7.79
CA VAL A 135 2.38 -19.14 7.31
C VAL A 135 3.05 -18.30 8.39
N LEU A 136 3.08 -18.78 9.64
CA LEU A 136 3.68 -18.08 10.76
C LEU A 136 5.21 -18.01 10.62
N ALA A 137 5.77 -16.89 11.05
CA ALA A 137 7.22 -16.73 11.19
C ALA A 137 7.76 -17.62 12.33
N GLY A 138 9.06 -17.93 12.28
CA GLY A 138 9.73 -18.70 13.33
C GLY A 138 9.57 -18.05 14.71
N ALA A 139 9.62 -18.86 15.77
CA ALA A 139 9.34 -18.44 17.14
C ALA A 139 10.17 -17.22 17.56
N ARG A 140 11.48 -17.20 17.24
CA ARG A 140 12.41 -16.11 17.57
C ARG A 140 12.02 -14.76 16.96
N ALA A 141 11.64 -14.75 15.68
CA ALA A 141 11.21 -13.53 15.00
C ALA A 141 9.91 -12.97 15.60
N ARG A 142 8.98 -13.86 15.97
CA ARG A 142 7.72 -13.48 16.62
C ARG A 142 7.94 -12.94 18.02
N GLU A 143 8.78 -13.60 18.81
CA GLU A 143 9.13 -13.16 20.16
C GLU A 143 9.77 -11.77 20.13
N LYS A 144 10.75 -11.54 19.25
CA LYS A 144 11.37 -10.23 19.07
C LYS A 144 10.37 -9.17 18.59
N PHE A 145 9.47 -9.53 17.68
CA PHE A 145 8.38 -8.63 17.31
C PHE A 145 7.52 -8.25 18.52
N HIS A 146 7.11 -9.22 19.35
CA HIS A 146 6.31 -8.97 20.55
C HIS A 146 7.05 -8.09 21.58
N GLN A 147 8.36 -8.31 21.79
CA GLN A 147 9.18 -7.47 22.67
C GLN A 147 9.21 -6.01 22.19
N LEU A 148 9.47 -5.79 20.89
CA LEU A 148 9.51 -4.44 20.31
C LEU A 148 8.14 -3.79 20.24
N TRP A 149 7.09 -4.57 19.98
CA TRP A 149 5.72 -4.11 19.91
C TRP A 149 5.19 -3.71 21.28
N ALA A 150 5.43 -4.52 22.32
CA ALA A 150 5.03 -4.24 23.70
C ALA A 150 5.83 -3.08 24.32
N ALA A 151 7.10 -2.90 23.91
CA ALA A 151 7.91 -1.76 24.33
C ALA A 151 7.49 -0.43 23.70
N ARG A 152 6.56 -0.43 22.71
CA ARG A 152 5.97 0.83 22.22
C ARG A 152 5.06 1.39 23.31
N PRO A 153 5.23 2.66 23.72
CA PRO A 153 4.28 3.27 24.63
C PRO A 153 2.90 3.25 23.96
N SER A 154 1.98 2.50 24.55
CA SER A 154 0.59 2.43 24.12
C SER A 154 0.01 3.84 24.11
N VAL A 155 -0.57 4.24 22.97
CA VAL A 155 -1.22 5.55 22.80
C VAL A 155 -2.56 5.63 23.59
N ALA A 156 -2.93 4.60 24.34
CA ALA A 156 -4.21 4.48 25.03
C ALA A 156 -4.19 4.87 26.53
N GLY A 157 -3.12 5.50 27.04
CA GLY A 157 -2.98 5.80 28.46
C GLY A 157 -2.28 7.12 28.78
N ARG A 158 -2.83 8.26 28.35
CA ARG A 158 -2.47 9.56 28.91
C ARG A 158 -3.68 10.18 29.61
N LYS A 159 -3.81 9.91 30.91
CA LYS A 159 -4.41 10.84 31.87
C LYS A 159 -3.26 11.44 32.68
N ASP A 160 -3.04 12.73 32.46
CA ASP A 160 -2.45 13.76 33.32
C ASP A 160 -1.17 13.49 34.11
N ALA A 161 -0.05 14.06 33.62
CA ALA A 161 0.90 14.87 34.42
C ALA A 161 1.91 15.60 33.49
N VAL A 162 1.54 16.85 33.19
CA VAL A 162 2.30 18.04 32.77
C VAL A 162 3.83 17.94 32.54
N ALA A 163 4.24 18.20 31.29
CA ALA A 163 5.30 19.16 30.94
C ALA A 163 4.99 19.73 29.53
N PRO A 164 5.12 21.06 29.31
CA PRO A 164 4.64 21.69 28.08
C PRO A 164 5.53 21.30 26.90
N ALA A 165 4.96 20.55 25.96
CA ALA A 165 5.54 20.38 24.64
C ALA A 165 5.59 21.76 23.94
N PRO A 166 6.71 22.17 23.30
CA PRO A 166 6.71 23.30 22.39
C PRO A 166 6.13 22.81 21.06
N GLY A 167 4.83 22.57 21.06
CA GLY A 167 4.10 21.88 19.98
C GLY A 167 2.73 22.47 19.76
N ARG A 168 2.56 23.78 20.00
CA ARG A 168 1.46 24.48 19.34
C ARG A 168 1.89 24.74 17.89
N PRO A 169 1.11 24.32 16.88
CA PRO A 169 1.08 25.04 15.63
C PRO A 169 0.71 26.47 16.00
N LEU A 170 1.62 27.41 15.81
CA LEU A 170 1.22 28.80 15.76
C LEU A 170 0.38 28.92 14.49
N GLU A 171 -0.94 28.96 14.68
CA GLU A 171 -1.87 29.63 13.79
C GLU A 171 -1.15 30.88 13.22
N GLY A 172 -0.93 30.93 11.90
CA GLY A 172 -0.20 32.03 11.25
C GLY A 172 1.33 31.88 11.14
N ALA A 173 1.91 30.68 11.27
CA ALA A 173 3.35 30.50 11.00
C ALA A 173 3.67 30.85 9.55
N ALA A 174 4.32 32.00 9.31
CA ALA A 174 4.81 32.41 7.99
C ALA A 174 6.16 31.76 7.67
N CYS A 175 6.41 31.50 6.39
CA CYS A 175 7.71 31.02 5.93
C CYS A 175 8.78 32.08 6.24
N PRO A 176 9.83 31.78 7.03
CA PRO A 176 10.85 32.77 7.42
C PRO A 176 11.76 33.23 6.26
N VAL A 177 11.52 32.73 5.05
CA VAL A 177 12.28 33.07 3.84
C VAL A 177 11.49 34.00 2.93
N CYS A 178 10.19 33.75 2.71
CA CYS A 178 9.33 34.60 1.86
C CYS A 178 8.31 35.43 2.65
N LEU A 179 8.19 35.21 3.96
CA LEU A 179 7.23 35.87 4.86
C LEU A 179 5.75 35.64 4.49
N GLU A 180 5.47 34.70 3.60
CA GLU A 180 4.11 34.29 3.23
C GLU A 180 3.55 33.31 4.27
N GLU A 181 2.26 33.45 4.56
CA GLU A 181 1.54 32.58 5.48
C GLU A 181 1.42 31.17 4.91
N MET A 182 1.70 30.15 5.73
CA MET A 182 1.74 28.75 5.30
C MET A 182 0.33 28.13 5.08
N ALA A 183 -0.65 28.96 4.72
CA ALA A 183 -2.00 28.54 4.38
C ALA A 183 -2.06 28.05 2.92
N PRO A 184 -2.84 26.99 2.60
CA PRO A 184 -2.99 26.56 1.23
C PRO A 184 -3.75 27.64 0.43
N PRO A 185 -3.20 28.21 -0.65
CA PRO A 185 -3.99 29.05 -1.55
C PRO A 185 -5.10 28.21 -2.21
N PRO A 186 -6.30 28.77 -2.46
CA PRO A 186 -7.46 28.02 -2.93
C PRO A 186 -7.32 27.44 -4.35
N GLN A 187 -6.31 27.83 -5.12
CA GLN A 187 -6.04 27.29 -6.46
C GLN A 187 -4.55 27.40 -6.78
N GLN A 188 -3.96 26.24 -7.11
CA GLN A 188 -2.64 26.02 -7.75
C GLN A 188 -1.43 25.78 -6.81
N GLN A 189 -0.81 24.61 -7.04
CA GLN A 189 0.36 23.98 -6.42
C GLN A 189 0.32 23.74 -4.90
N GLN A 190 0.19 22.46 -4.53
CA GLN A 190 0.57 21.95 -3.21
C GLN A 190 2.03 22.32 -2.91
N ALA A 191 2.25 23.43 -2.22
CA ALA A 191 3.57 23.84 -1.77
C ALA A 191 4.05 22.83 -0.72
N VAL A 192 4.95 21.92 -1.12
CA VAL A 192 5.53 20.93 -0.20
C VAL A 192 6.24 21.68 0.93
N VAL A 193 5.75 21.50 2.15
CA VAL A 193 6.29 22.14 3.35
C VAL A 193 7.33 21.24 4.00
N LEU A 194 8.48 21.81 4.38
CA LEU A 194 9.51 21.13 5.16
C LEU A 194 9.54 21.71 6.59
N THR A 195 9.52 20.83 7.58
CA THR A 195 9.54 21.25 9.00
C THR A 195 10.87 20.90 9.65
N CYS A 196 11.46 21.86 10.37
CA CYS A 196 12.68 21.61 11.14
C CYS A 196 12.41 20.67 12.33
N ARG A 197 13.23 19.63 12.53
CA ARG A 197 13.07 18.72 13.69
C ARG A 197 13.44 19.37 15.03
N THR A 198 14.32 20.37 15.04
CA THR A 198 14.78 21.02 16.28
C THR A 198 13.85 22.14 16.72
N CYS A 199 13.61 23.12 15.85
CA CYS A 199 12.82 24.31 16.19
C CYS A 199 11.38 24.27 15.68
N ARG A 200 10.97 23.21 14.99
CA ARG A 200 9.61 22.99 14.47
C ARG A 200 9.06 24.07 13.52
N ASN A 201 9.87 25.04 13.11
CA ASN A 201 9.49 26.00 12.08
C ASN A 201 9.35 25.32 10.71
N ALA A 202 8.30 25.71 10.00
CA ALA A 202 7.98 25.29 8.65
C ALA A 202 8.62 26.24 7.62
N VAL A 203 9.08 25.68 6.51
CA VAL A 203 9.65 26.41 5.37
C VAL A 203 9.19 25.71 4.10
N HIS A 204 8.78 26.46 3.07
CA HIS A 204 8.49 25.87 1.76
C HIS A 204 9.72 25.13 1.22
N ALA A 205 9.53 23.99 0.55
CA ALA A 205 10.63 23.20 -0.03
C ALA A 205 11.48 24.03 -1.00
N GLU A 206 10.84 24.92 -1.77
CA GLU A 206 11.53 25.81 -2.69
C GLU A 206 12.36 26.90 -1.96
N CYS A 207 11.77 27.54 -0.96
CA CYS A 207 12.45 28.50 -0.09
C CYS A 207 13.67 27.89 0.59
N PHE A 208 13.53 26.66 1.08
CA PHE A 208 14.64 25.90 1.66
C PHE A 208 15.70 25.52 0.62
N ALA A 209 15.31 25.18 -0.61
CA ALA A 209 16.25 24.90 -1.69
C ALA A 209 17.06 26.14 -2.11
N ARG A 210 16.41 27.32 -2.18
CA ARG A 210 17.10 28.60 -2.40
C ARG A 210 18.10 28.90 -1.28
N TRP A 211 17.68 28.71 -0.02
CA TRP A 211 18.56 28.85 1.14
C TRP A 211 19.74 27.86 1.14
N LYS A 212 19.52 26.61 0.71
CA LYS A 212 20.58 25.61 0.59
C LYS A 212 21.59 26.02 -0.48
N ARG A 213 21.13 26.56 -1.61
CA ARG A 213 22.00 27.04 -2.71
C ARG A 213 22.87 28.23 -2.29
N SER A 214 22.34 29.14 -1.47
CA SER A 214 23.13 30.29 -0.99
C SER A 214 24.26 29.91 -0.02
N ARG A 215 24.24 28.71 0.57
CA ARG A 215 25.26 28.25 1.54
C ARG A 215 26.41 27.42 0.94
N ALA A 216 26.51 27.31 -0.39
CA ALA A 216 27.59 26.60 -1.10
C ALA A 216 27.91 25.21 -0.48
N ARG A 217 29.17 24.75 -0.52
CA ARG A 217 29.62 23.41 -0.07
C ARG A 217 29.46 23.11 1.44
N ARG A 218 28.72 23.91 2.21
CA ARG A 218 28.49 23.66 3.64
C ARG A 218 27.24 22.80 3.85
N ALA A 219 27.22 22.05 4.95
CA ALA A 219 26.06 21.23 5.32
C ALA A 219 24.78 22.09 5.40
N ALA A 220 23.66 21.56 4.90
CA ALA A 220 22.38 22.25 4.99
C ALA A 220 22.02 22.50 6.46
N THR A 221 21.66 23.73 6.81
CA THR A 221 21.30 24.15 8.17
C THR A 221 19.94 24.85 8.18
N CYS A 222 19.19 24.71 9.27
CA CYS A 222 17.96 25.44 9.50
C CYS A 222 18.17 26.96 9.37
N VAL A 223 17.24 27.64 8.70
CA VAL A 223 17.24 29.11 8.57
C VAL A 223 17.10 29.78 9.94
N VAL A 224 16.31 29.17 10.82
CA VAL A 224 15.90 29.73 12.10
C VAL A 224 16.90 29.37 13.20
N CYS A 225 17.03 28.08 13.53
CA CYS A 225 17.85 27.62 14.64
C CYS A 225 19.28 27.22 14.26
N ARG A 226 19.67 27.33 12.98
CA ARG A 226 20.99 26.93 12.44
C ARG A 226 21.42 25.48 12.67
N SER A 227 20.57 24.65 13.27
CA SER A 227 20.83 23.21 13.44
C SER A 227 21.00 22.51 12.10
N ARG A 228 21.80 21.44 12.06
CA ARG A 228 22.02 20.64 10.85
C ARG A 228 20.69 20.08 10.32
N TRP A 229 20.40 20.35 9.05
CA TRP A 229 19.21 19.90 8.36
C TRP A 229 19.46 18.51 7.78
N ARG A 230 18.86 17.50 8.39
CA ARG A 230 18.84 16.14 7.82
C ARG A 230 17.60 16.02 6.95
N GLN A 231 17.78 15.94 5.63
CA GLN A 231 16.72 15.43 4.76
C GLN A 231 16.54 13.94 5.05
N PRO A 232 15.32 13.40 4.94
CA PRO A 232 15.14 11.95 4.96
C PRO A 232 15.91 11.35 3.77
N SER A 233 17.03 10.68 4.05
CA SER A 233 17.71 9.82 3.06
C SER A 233 16.79 8.64 2.72
N ARG A 234 16.92 8.08 1.51
CA ARG A 234 16.31 6.77 1.15
C ARG A 234 16.65 5.66 2.16
N GLU A 235 17.75 5.82 2.90
CA GLU A 235 18.13 4.93 4.01
C GLU A 235 17.20 5.06 5.23
N GLN A 236 16.65 6.26 5.48
CA GLN A 236 15.64 6.46 6.54
C GLN A 236 14.28 5.85 6.18
N GLU A 237 13.95 5.70 4.89
CA GLU A 237 12.77 4.92 4.47
C GLU A 237 12.92 3.44 4.86
N LYS A 238 14.15 2.90 4.91
CA LYS A 238 14.41 1.55 5.44
C LYS A 238 14.36 1.52 6.97
N GLU A 239 14.80 2.57 7.65
CA GLU A 239 14.71 2.71 9.11
C GLU A 239 13.27 2.97 9.62
N GLN A 240 12.35 3.40 8.74
CA GLN A 240 10.94 3.62 9.11
C GLN A 240 10.23 2.31 9.49
N TYR A 241 10.69 1.17 8.97
CA TYR A 241 10.10 -0.14 9.22
C TYR A 241 10.94 -0.92 10.21
N MET A 242 10.29 -1.66 11.12
CA MET A 242 11.00 -2.62 11.96
C MET A 242 11.61 -3.68 11.07
N ASN A 243 12.93 -3.84 11.11
CA ASN A 243 13.64 -4.87 10.36
C ASN A 243 13.98 -6.04 11.28
N LEU A 244 13.52 -7.23 10.91
CA LEU A 244 13.74 -8.50 11.59
C LEU A 244 14.55 -9.48 10.72
N ALA A 245 15.31 -8.98 9.72
CA ALA A 245 16.06 -9.83 8.79
C ALA A 245 17.05 -10.77 9.50
N ALA A 246 17.68 -10.27 10.57
CA ALA A 246 18.64 -11.03 11.37
C ALA A 246 18.03 -12.27 12.08
N TYR A 247 16.70 -12.38 12.14
CA TYR A 247 15.98 -13.45 12.85
C TYR A 247 15.19 -14.36 11.90
N MET A 248 15.40 -14.24 10.58
CA MET A 248 14.66 -15.01 9.57
C MET A 248 15.17 -16.45 9.36
N ASN A 249 16.42 -16.74 9.75
CA ASN A 249 17.16 -17.89 9.23
C ASN A 249 17.17 -19.15 10.11
N ASP A 250 16.61 -19.12 11.32
CA ASP A 250 16.79 -20.20 12.30
C ASP A 250 15.66 -21.24 12.30
N GLY A 251 15.11 -21.57 11.13
CA GLY A 251 13.91 -22.41 11.00
C GLY A 251 14.07 -23.75 10.30
N ASP A 252 15.30 -24.17 9.97
CA ASP A 252 15.56 -25.43 9.27
C ASP A 252 16.77 -26.13 9.92
N GLY A 253 16.51 -26.79 11.04
CA GLY A 253 17.56 -27.46 11.82
C GLY A 253 17.06 -27.87 13.19
N ASP A 254 16.22 -28.90 13.23
CA ASP A 254 16.21 -29.94 14.27
C ASP A 254 15.02 -30.89 14.05
N VAL A 255 15.23 -31.87 13.16
CA VAL A 255 14.52 -33.15 13.24
C VAL A 255 15.53 -34.15 13.80
N MET A 256 15.77 -34.08 15.11
CA MET A 256 16.36 -35.18 15.86
C MET A 256 15.38 -36.34 15.83
N MET A 257 15.58 -37.25 14.88
CA MET A 257 14.92 -38.54 14.82
C MET A 257 15.42 -39.37 16.00
N GLN A 258 14.69 -39.34 17.11
CA GLN A 258 14.86 -40.32 18.18
C GLN A 258 14.27 -41.65 17.69
N SER A 259 15.13 -42.49 17.12
CA SER A 259 14.86 -43.90 16.95
C SER A 259 14.98 -44.58 18.32
N ALA A 260 13.87 -44.62 19.05
CA ALA A 260 13.64 -45.67 20.04
C ALA A 260 13.17 -46.91 19.26
N ASP A 261 14.05 -47.89 19.09
CA ASP A 261 13.63 -49.25 18.75
C ASP A 261 13.81 -50.13 20.00
N ASP A 262 12.66 -50.41 20.59
CA ASP A 262 12.41 -51.46 21.56
C ASP A 262 12.60 -52.83 20.88
N GLY A 263 13.75 -53.46 21.12
CA GLY A 263 14.08 -54.82 20.65
C GLY A 263 14.02 -55.87 21.76
N GLY A 264 12.97 -55.85 22.59
CA GLY A 264 12.67 -56.92 23.53
C GLY A 264 11.86 -58.03 22.86
N LEU A 265 12.51 -59.13 22.46
CA LEU A 265 11.83 -60.36 22.04
C LEU A 265 12.46 -61.60 22.68
N CYS A 266 11.54 -62.46 23.10
CA CYS A 266 11.60 -63.61 23.98
C CYS A 266 12.14 -64.91 23.34
N GLY A 267 12.78 -65.74 24.18
CA GLY A 267 12.49 -67.17 24.35
C GLY A 267 12.93 -68.16 23.27
N GLY A 268 13.80 -69.11 23.68
CA GLY A 268 14.13 -70.34 22.94
C GLY A 268 15.39 -70.99 23.46
#